data_AF-A0A196SKP5-F1
#
_entry.id   AF-A0A196SKP5-F1
#
_cell.length_a   1.000
_cell.length_b   1.000
_cell.length_c   1.000
_cell.angle_alpha   90.00
_cell.angle_beta   90.00
_cell.angle_gamma   90.00
#
_symmetry.space_group_name_H-M   'P 1'
#
loop_
_entity.id
_entity.type
_entity.pdbx_description
1 polymer ?
#
loop_
_entity_poly.entity_id
_entity_poly.type
_entity_poly.pdbx_seq_one_letter_code
_entity_poly.pdbx_strand_id
1 'polypeptide(L)'
;MLSRFLQKSIPMVQVSRALPQTSSPMRFFGKKAGGKGKKDKPSQESVVVPTLDFKAIREDMDRVSAYLSNSYSKIQASRFDPRMIDQMKVDTGSNVVPLSTIAQVAAKTQISFVVTPFDPSNAAALLKTLKSSDLHLNPVMDKNSIRIQVPKTTKETRQKMIKQVSTEYEQQKGKLRNVRKRYMDKVKVIEKAKSTSEDDIKRMKKQIDGITDAVTKEMMEMMKKKEKELEI
;
A
#
# COMPACT_ATOMS: atom_id res chain seq x y z
N MET A 1 -56.00 -15.57 -2.21
CA MET A 1 -56.08 -16.69 -1.25
C MET A 1 -54.68 -16.97 -0.73
N LEU A 2 -54.50 -16.90 0.60
CA LEU A 2 -53.52 -17.63 1.43
C LEU A 2 -52.01 -17.36 1.16
N SER A 3 -51.13 -17.14 2.12
CA SER A 3 -51.21 -16.98 3.57
C SER A 3 -49.82 -16.55 4.05
N ARG A 4 -49.82 -15.73 5.09
CA ARG A 4 -48.69 -15.26 5.91
C ARG A 4 -47.81 -16.40 6.45
N PHE A 5 -46.56 -16.06 6.81
CA PHE A 5 -45.69 -16.60 7.90
C PHE A 5 -44.24 -16.74 7.37
N LEU A 6 -43.16 -16.35 8.04
CA LEU A 6 -42.97 -15.70 9.33
C LEU A 6 -41.54 -15.13 9.34
N GLN A 7 -41.41 -13.87 9.77
CA GLN A 7 -40.17 -13.16 10.07
C GLN A 7 -39.67 -13.64 11.44
N LYS A 8 -38.51 -14.30 11.52
CA LYS A 8 -37.90 -14.67 12.81
C LYS A 8 -36.88 -13.61 13.23
N SER A 9 -37.31 -12.78 14.18
CA SER A 9 -36.51 -11.87 14.98
C SER A 9 -35.58 -12.63 15.92
N ILE A 10 -34.33 -12.20 16.01
CA ILE A 10 -33.34 -12.68 16.97
C ILE A 10 -33.48 -11.84 18.26
N PRO A 11 -33.61 -12.44 19.46
CA PRO A 11 -33.79 -11.69 20.69
C PRO A 11 -32.46 -11.18 21.28
N MET A 12 -32.51 -9.91 21.71
CA MET A 12 -31.49 -9.18 22.47
C MET A 12 -31.45 -9.70 23.91
N VAL A 13 -30.33 -10.30 24.32
CA VAL A 13 -30.13 -10.77 25.70
C VAL A 13 -29.63 -9.62 26.56
N GLN A 14 -30.48 -9.16 27.47
CA GLN A 14 -30.21 -8.14 28.46
C GLN A 14 -29.62 -8.82 29.71
N VAL A 15 -28.34 -8.59 30.02
CA VAL A 15 -27.73 -9.06 31.27
C VAL A 15 -27.59 -7.87 32.22
N SER A 16 -28.64 -7.64 33.02
CA SER A 16 -28.58 -6.78 34.20
C SER A 16 -27.97 -7.56 35.35
N ARG A 17 -26.74 -7.23 35.75
CA ARG A 17 -26.11 -7.79 36.96
C ARG A 17 -26.13 -6.73 38.06
N ALA A 18 -27.00 -6.95 39.04
CA ALA A 18 -27.14 -6.13 40.24
C ALA A 18 -25.87 -6.22 41.12
N LEU A 19 -25.51 -5.10 41.74
CA LEU A 19 -24.48 -4.97 42.77
C LEU A 19 -24.95 -5.64 44.07
N PRO A 20 -24.16 -6.51 44.71
CA PRO A 20 -24.44 -6.92 46.08
C PRO A 20 -23.95 -5.85 47.06
N GLN A 21 -24.90 -5.18 47.72
CA GLN A 21 -24.70 -4.47 48.98
C GLN A 21 -24.50 -5.53 50.07
N THR A 22 -23.29 -5.66 50.61
CA THR A 22 -23.07 -6.40 51.86
C THR A 22 -22.43 -5.46 52.88
N SER A 23 -23.28 -4.80 53.63
CA SER A 23 -22.95 -4.22 54.93
C SER A 23 -22.68 -5.36 55.92
N SER A 24 -21.49 -5.40 56.51
CA SER A 24 -21.25 -6.18 57.73
C SER A 24 -20.49 -5.33 58.74
N PRO A 25 -20.84 -5.44 60.03
CA PRO A 25 -20.62 -4.38 61.00
C PRO A 25 -19.21 -4.38 61.59
N MET A 26 -18.79 -3.17 61.98
CA MET A 26 -17.67 -2.86 62.88
C MET A 26 -17.62 -3.83 64.08
N ARG A 27 -16.48 -4.50 64.27
CA ARG A 27 -16.07 -5.07 65.56
C ARG A 27 -14.87 -4.30 66.09
N PHE A 28 -15.12 -3.51 67.12
CA PHE A 28 -14.12 -2.91 68.00
C PHE A 28 -13.90 -3.86 69.20
N PHE A 29 -12.62 -4.15 69.50
CA PHE A 29 -11.96 -4.36 70.81
C PHE A 29 -10.94 -5.51 70.80
N GLY A 30 -9.74 -5.25 71.30
CA GLY A 30 -8.80 -6.29 71.73
C GLY A 30 -7.33 -5.91 71.66
N LYS A 31 -6.70 -5.71 72.82
CA LYS A 31 -5.37 -5.12 73.06
C LYS A 31 -4.27 -6.20 73.20
N LYS A 32 -3.02 -5.81 72.86
CA LYS A 32 -1.68 -6.36 73.27
C LYS A 32 -1.18 -7.68 72.66
N ALA A 33 -0.03 -7.64 71.97
CA ALA A 33 1.33 -7.95 72.50
C ALA A 33 2.34 -8.10 71.34
N GLY A 34 3.63 -7.89 71.61
CA GLY A 34 4.68 -7.60 70.63
C GLY A 34 5.16 -8.76 69.75
N GLY A 35 5.72 -8.40 68.60
CA GLY A 35 6.38 -9.32 67.68
C GLY A 35 7.14 -8.55 66.60
N LYS A 36 8.46 -8.76 66.54
CA LYS A 36 9.45 -8.06 65.70
C LYS A 36 9.10 -8.04 64.21
N GLY A 37 9.35 -6.89 63.59
CA GLY A 37 9.21 -6.66 62.16
C GLY A 37 10.14 -7.51 61.30
N LYS A 38 9.59 -7.99 60.19
CA LYS A 38 10.32 -8.43 59.00
C LYS A 38 9.72 -7.64 57.84
N LYS A 39 10.53 -6.76 57.24
CA LYS A 39 10.16 -5.94 56.08
C LYS A 39 9.92 -6.87 54.89
N ASP A 40 8.66 -7.10 54.57
CA ASP A 40 8.27 -7.61 53.26
C ASP A 40 8.56 -6.52 52.21
N LYS A 41 9.30 -6.90 51.16
CA LYS A 41 9.57 -6.04 50.01
C LYS A 41 8.23 -5.69 49.35
N PRO A 42 7.96 -4.42 49.02
CA PRO A 42 6.74 -4.09 48.31
C PRO A 42 6.77 -4.74 46.93
N SER A 43 5.70 -5.49 46.67
CA SER A 43 5.23 -6.04 45.42
C SER A 43 5.35 -5.03 44.27
N GLN A 44 5.81 -5.54 43.12
CA GLN A 44 5.97 -4.80 41.88
C GLN A 44 4.67 -4.12 41.46
N GLU A 45 4.63 -2.79 41.55
CA GLU A 45 3.73 -2.00 40.72
C GLU A 45 4.25 -2.12 39.28
N SER A 46 3.54 -2.86 38.44
CA SER A 46 3.79 -2.88 37.00
C SER A 46 3.51 -1.49 36.46
N VAL A 47 4.56 -0.67 36.36
CA VAL A 47 4.54 0.59 35.62
C VAL A 47 4.07 0.24 34.21
N VAL A 48 2.90 0.76 33.81
CA VAL A 48 2.40 0.62 32.45
C VAL A 48 3.33 1.41 31.55
N VAL A 49 4.36 0.74 31.04
CA VAL A 49 5.31 1.29 30.08
C VAL A 49 4.52 1.65 28.82
N PRO A 50 4.62 2.87 28.27
CA PRO A 50 4.04 3.19 26.96
C PRO A 50 4.71 2.30 25.91
N THR A 51 4.12 1.15 25.61
CA THR A 51 4.67 0.20 24.65
C THR A 51 4.57 0.82 23.27
N LEU A 52 5.71 1.24 22.72
CA LEU A 52 5.80 1.65 21.32
C LEU A 52 5.64 0.39 20.46
N ASP A 53 4.59 0.36 19.65
CA ASP A 53 4.35 -0.76 18.75
C ASP A 53 5.29 -0.70 17.56
N PHE A 54 6.32 -1.54 17.58
CA PHE A 54 7.29 -1.66 16.48
C PHE A 54 6.67 -2.14 15.17
N LYS A 55 5.57 -2.90 15.24
CA LYS A 55 4.85 -3.34 14.05
C LYS A 55 4.20 -2.13 13.37
N ALA A 56 3.56 -1.25 14.14
CA ALA A 56 2.99 0.00 13.61
C ALA A 56 4.07 0.93 13.00
N ILE A 57 5.26 1.00 13.60
CA ILE A 57 6.39 1.77 13.02
C ILE A 57 6.79 1.20 11.68
N ARG A 58 6.93 -0.14 11.60
CA ARG A 58 7.27 -0.86 10.38
C ARG A 58 6.23 -0.60 9.29
N GLU A 59 4.94 -0.76 9.59
CA GLU A 59 3.85 -0.50 8.67
C GLU A 59 3.85 0.96 8.14
N ASP A 60 4.09 1.94 9.01
CA ASP A 60 4.17 3.35 8.60
C ASP A 60 5.36 3.63 7.67
N MET A 61 6.51 2.98 7.90
CA MET A 61 7.67 3.10 7.01
C MET A 61 7.47 2.32 5.69
N ASP A 62 6.86 1.14 5.75
CA ASP A 62 6.53 0.32 4.57
C ASP A 62 5.47 1.01 3.69
N ARG A 63 4.58 1.84 4.25
CA ARG A 63 3.72 2.71 3.44
C ARG A 63 4.52 3.65 2.55
N VAL A 64 5.65 4.18 3.04
CA VAL A 64 6.51 5.08 2.24
C VAL A 64 7.14 4.32 1.06
N SER A 65 7.63 3.10 1.27
CA SER A 65 8.15 2.26 0.19
C SER A 65 7.04 1.85 -0.80
N ALA A 66 5.84 1.54 -0.32
CA ALA A 66 4.68 1.24 -1.17
C ALA A 66 4.26 2.44 -2.05
N TYR A 67 4.28 3.67 -1.51
CA TYR A 67 4.05 4.86 -2.32
C TYR A 67 5.11 5.03 -3.41
N LEU A 68 6.39 4.79 -3.10
CA LEU A 68 7.47 4.85 -4.09
C LEU A 68 7.25 3.82 -5.21
N SER A 69 6.90 2.58 -4.86
CA SER A 69 6.60 1.51 -5.82
C SER A 69 5.44 1.90 -6.76
N ASN A 70 4.38 2.50 -6.20
CA ASN A 70 3.24 2.97 -6.99
C ASN A 70 3.62 4.16 -7.91
N SER A 71 4.44 5.11 -7.43
CA SER A 71 5.00 6.18 -8.27
C SER A 71 5.81 5.61 -9.43
N TYR A 72 6.69 4.64 -9.18
CA TYR A 72 7.50 3.99 -10.22
C TYR A 72 6.67 3.18 -11.21
N SER A 73 5.56 2.60 -10.78
CA SER A 73 4.64 1.89 -11.68
C SER A 73 4.00 2.82 -12.72
N LYS A 74 3.90 4.12 -12.42
CA LYS A 74 3.43 5.15 -13.37
C LYS A 74 4.52 5.64 -14.33
N ILE A 75 5.79 5.52 -13.93
CA ILE A 75 6.94 5.85 -14.77
C ILE A 75 7.29 4.61 -15.60
N GLN A 76 6.56 4.39 -16.70
CA GLN A 76 6.88 3.32 -17.64
C GLN A 76 7.59 3.92 -18.85
N ALA A 77 8.77 3.38 -19.18
CA ALA A 77 9.24 3.50 -20.55
C ALA A 77 8.18 2.87 -21.44
N SER A 78 7.85 3.50 -22.56
CA SER A 78 6.87 2.99 -23.52
C SER A 78 7.38 1.67 -24.13
N ARG A 79 7.23 0.58 -23.37
CA ARG A 79 7.32 -0.79 -23.83
C ARG A 79 5.89 -1.20 -24.12
N PHE A 80 5.47 -0.85 -25.32
CA PHE A 80 4.17 -1.24 -25.80
C PHE A 80 4.21 -2.73 -26.13
N ASP A 81 3.56 -3.56 -25.30
CA ASP A 81 3.38 -4.98 -25.57
C ASP A 81 2.08 -5.15 -26.37
N PRO A 82 2.10 -5.81 -27.56
CA PRO A 82 0.89 -6.18 -28.31
C PRO A 82 -0.22 -6.77 -27.45
N ARG A 83 0.14 -7.53 -26.40
CA ARG A 83 -0.81 -8.16 -25.47
C ARG A 83 -1.68 -7.16 -24.72
N MET A 84 -1.25 -5.90 -24.57
CA MET A 84 -2.06 -4.85 -23.95
C MET A 84 -3.29 -4.49 -24.81
N ILE A 85 -3.19 -4.64 -26.13
CA ILE A 85 -4.31 -4.38 -27.05
C ILE A 85 -5.28 -5.56 -27.07
N ASP A 86 -4.79 -6.80 -26.96
CA ASP A 86 -5.61 -8.01 -27.10
C ASP A 86 -6.75 -8.12 -26.08
N GLN A 87 -6.58 -7.52 -24.89
CA GLN A 87 -7.58 -7.50 -23.81
C GLN A 87 -8.60 -6.37 -23.94
N MET A 88 -8.40 -5.45 -24.90
CA MET A 88 -9.33 -4.35 -25.09
C MET A 88 -10.68 -4.85 -25.59
N LYS A 89 -11.74 -4.29 -25.01
CA LYS A 89 -13.11 -4.57 -25.41
C LYS A 89 -13.52 -3.61 -26.51
N VAL A 90 -14.01 -4.15 -27.61
CA VAL A 90 -14.46 -3.39 -28.78
C VAL A 90 -15.97 -3.51 -28.88
N ASP A 91 -16.62 -2.35 -28.96
CA ASP A 91 -18.05 -2.28 -29.18
C ASP A 91 -18.33 -2.29 -30.69
N THR A 92 -18.95 -3.37 -31.16
CA THR A 92 -19.33 -3.53 -32.58
C THR A 92 -20.75 -3.01 -32.83
N GLY A 93 -21.39 -2.40 -31.83
CA GLY A 93 -22.77 -1.90 -31.86
C GLY A 93 -23.82 -2.93 -31.47
N SER A 94 -23.60 -4.21 -31.80
CA SER A 94 -24.47 -5.32 -31.38
C SER A 94 -24.05 -5.91 -30.04
N ASN A 95 -22.75 -6.10 -29.84
CA ASN A 95 -22.16 -6.71 -28.66
C ASN A 95 -20.76 -6.14 -28.40
N VAL A 96 -20.33 -6.21 -27.14
CA VAL A 96 -18.98 -5.88 -26.70
C VAL A 96 -18.14 -7.16 -26.65
N VAL A 97 -17.15 -7.26 -27.52
CA VAL A 97 -16.29 -8.44 -27.64
C VAL A 97 -14.81 -8.07 -27.48
N PRO A 98 -13.94 -8.98 -27.02
CA PRO A 98 -12.51 -8.74 -26.98
C PRO A 98 -11.93 -8.53 -28.38
N LEU A 99 -10.96 -7.64 -28.51
CA LEU A 99 -10.30 -7.30 -29.77
C LEU A 99 -9.69 -8.54 -30.46
N SER A 100 -9.11 -9.46 -29.66
CA SER A 100 -8.53 -10.72 -30.12
C SER A 100 -9.49 -11.64 -30.88
N THR A 101 -10.81 -11.49 -30.71
CA THR A 101 -11.82 -12.32 -31.41
C THR A 101 -12.17 -11.76 -32.79
N ILE A 102 -12.00 -10.45 -33.00
CA ILE A 102 -12.43 -9.75 -34.22
C ILE A 102 -11.25 -9.30 -35.09
N ALA A 103 -10.03 -9.31 -34.55
CA ALA A 103 -8.83 -8.90 -35.26
C ALA A 103 -7.59 -9.67 -34.79
N GLN A 104 -6.63 -9.80 -35.71
CA GLN A 104 -5.28 -10.29 -35.44
C GLN A 104 -4.33 -9.11 -35.20
N VAL A 105 -3.60 -9.15 -34.09
CA VAL A 105 -2.53 -8.17 -33.79
C VAL A 105 -1.18 -8.76 -34.17
N ALA A 106 -0.44 -8.08 -35.04
CA ALA A 106 0.90 -8.48 -35.46
C ALA A 106 1.90 -7.33 -35.27
N ALA A 107 3.04 -7.62 -34.65
CA ALA A 107 4.16 -6.68 -34.58
C ALA A 107 4.95 -6.70 -35.89
N LYS A 108 4.95 -5.58 -36.63
CA LYS A 108 5.83 -5.41 -37.79
C LYS A 108 7.24 -4.99 -37.37
N THR A 109 7.35 -4.19 -36.32
CA THR A 109 8.61 -3.73 -35.73
C THR A 109 8.36 -3.46 -34.24
N GLN A 110 9.40 -3.28 -33.42
CA GLN A 110 9.27 -2.98 -31.99
C GLN A 110 8.38 -1.78 -31.64
N ILE A 111 8.14 -0.88 -32.59
CA ILE A 111 7.35 0.36 -32.41
C ILE A 111 6.15 0.47 -33.36
N SER A 112 5.94 -0.53 -34.21
CA SER A 112 4.93 -0.51 -35.27
C SER A 112 4.15 -1.81 -35.24
N PHE A 113 2.87 -1.69 -34.98
CA PHE A 113 1.94 -2.82 -34.89
C PHE A 113 0.85 -2.65 -35.91
N VAL A 114 0.38 -3.79 -36.42
CA VAL A 114 -0.71 -3.85 -37.37
C VAL A 114 -1.80 -4.71 -36.78
N VAL A 115 -3.00 -4.13 -36.72
CA VAL A 115 -4.22 -4.81 -36.34
C VAL A 115 -4.99 -5.08 -37.63
N THR A 116 -5.15 -6.35 -37.96
CA THR A 116 -5.89 -6.79 -39.15
C THR A 116 -7.24 -7.34 -38.71
N PRO A 117 -8.37 -6.66 -39.01
CA PRO A 117 -9.68 -7.21 -38.72
C PRO A 117 -9.95 -8.46 -39.57
N PHE A 118 -10.65 -9.44 -38.99
CA PHE A 118 -11.14 -10.59 -39.76
C PHE A 118 -12.25 -10.18 -40.73
N ASP A 119 -13.14 -9.27 -40.29
CA ASP A 119 -14.19 -8.68 -41.12
C ASP A 119 -13.98 -7.17 -41.30
N PRO A 120 -13.98 -6.65 -42.55
CA PRO A 120 -13.72 -5.23 -42.82
C PRO A 120 -14.82 -4.29 -42.29
N SER A 121 -16.04 -4.78 -42.05
CA SER A 121 -17.12 -4.01 -41.41
C SER A 121 -16.76 -3.54 -40.00
N ASN A 122 -15.90 -4.28 -39.30
CA ASN A 122 -15.52 -4.00 -37.92
C ASN A 122 -14.35 -3.00 -37.82
N ALA A 123 -13.74 -2.61 -38.95
CA ALA A 123 -12.59 -1.73 -38.97
C ALA A 123 -12.89 -0.34 -38.35
N ALA A 124 -14.08 0.20 -38.59
CA ALA A 124 -14.47 1.50 -38.05
C ALA A 124 -14.67 1.46 -36.52
N ALA A 125 -15.30 0.39 -36.00
CA ALA A 125 -15.46 0.16 -34.57
C ALA A 125 -14.11 -0.02 -33.85
N LEU A 126 -13.20 -0.80 -34.47
CA LEU A 126 -11.84 -0.97 -33.98
C LEU A 126 -11.06 0.34 -33.93
N LEU A 127 -11.11 1.14 -35.01
CA LEU A 127 -10.42 2.43 -35.07
C LEU A 127 -10.91 3.39 -33.97
N LYS A 128 -12.23 3.45 -33.76
CA LYS A 128 -12.83 4.28 -32.71
C LYS A 128 -12.37 3.84 -31.32
N THR A 129 -12.43 2.54 -31.05
CA THR A 129 -12.03 1.96 -29.75
C THR A 129 -10.55 2.17 -29.45
N LEU A 130 -9.68 1.99 -30.45
CA LEU A 130 -8.24 2.21 -30.32
C LEU A 130 -7.91 3.69 -30.03
N LYS A 131 -8.62 4.62 -30.67
CA LYS A 131 -8.46 6.07 -30.41
C LYS A 131 -8.99 6.50 -29.06
N SER A 132 -10.10 5.91 -28.59
CA SER A 132 -10.68 6.21 -27.28
C SER A 132 -10.00 5.48 -26.12
N SER A 133 -8.98 4.68 -26.39
CA SER A 133 -8.28 3.91 -25.37
C SER A 133 -7.38 4.78 -24.50
N ASP A 134 -7.21 4.37 -23.24
CA ASP A 134 -6.31 5.01 -22.27
C ASP A 134 -4.82 4.89 -22.66
N LEU A 135 -4.52 4.19 -23.76
CA LEU A 135 -3.18 4.00 -24.29
C LEU A 135 -2.72 5.18 -25.15
N HIS A 136 -3.58 6.17 -25.41
CA HIS A 136 -3.28 7.38 -26.19
C HIS A 136 -2.59 7.09 -27.53
N LEU A 137 -3.04 6.04 -28.22
CA LEU A 137 -2.48 5.59 -29.48
C LEU A 137 -3.01 6.42 -30.64
N ASN A 138 -2.19 6.57 -31.69
CA ASN A 138 -2.61 7.18 -32.95
C ASN A 138 -2.75 6.12 -34.06
N PRO A 139 -3.87 5.38 -34.13
CA PRO A 139 -4.11 4.39 -35.16
C PRO A 139 -4.45 5.07 -36.50
N VAL A 140 -3.83 4.58 -37.57
CA VAL A 140 -4.03 5.04 -38.96
C VAL A 140 -4.57 3.88 -39.79
N MET A 141 -5.64 4.12 -40.54
CA MET A 141 -6.17 3.14 -41.50
C MET A 141 -5.23 2.97 -42.69
N ASP A 142 -4.91 1.72 -43.03
CA ASP A 142 -4.05 1.31 -44.15
C ASP A 142 -4.77 0.22 -44.95
N LYS A 143 -5.61 0.65 -45.90
CA LYS A 143 -6.50 -0.16 -46.74
C LYS A 143 -7.37 -1.15 -45.94
N ASN A 144 -6.86 -2.35 -45.69
CA ASN A 144 -7.52 -3.43 -44.94
C ASN A 144 -6.99 -3.64 -43.52
N SER A 145 -6.05 -2.81 -43.04
CA SER A 145 -5.41 -2.98 -41.74
C SER A 145 -5.29 -1.65 -40.99
N ILE A 146 -5.18 -1.70 -39.67
CA ILE A 146 -4.98 -0.52 -38.82
C ILE A 146 -3.53 -0.53 -38.34
N ARG A 147 -2.77 0.49 -38.71
CA ARG A 147 -1.38 0.66 -38.28
C ARG A 147 -1.31 1.56 -37.06
N ILE A 148 -0.65 1.09 -36.01
CA ILE A 148 -0.39 1.84 -34.79
C ILE A 148 1.11 2.08 -34.71
N GLN A 149 1.50 3.35 -34.60
CA GLN A 149 2.89 3.72 -34.37
C GLN A 149 3.03 4.25 -32.95
N VAL A 150 3.87 3.58 -32.17
CA VAL A 150 4.22 4.02 -30.83
C VAL A 150 5.42 4.95 -30.96
N PRO A 151 5.35 6.19 -30.41
CA PRO A 151 6.49 7.08 -30.41
C PRO A 151 7.69 6.42 -29.75
N LYS A 152 8.84 6.44 -30.41
CA LYS A 152 10.10 5.99 -29.79
C LYS A 152 10.39 6.88 -28.58
N THR A 153 10.71 6.26 -27.45
CA THR A 153 11.38 6.97 -26.36
C THR A 153 12.76 7.40 -26.85
N THR A 154 12.95 8.69 -27.12
CA THR A 154 14.26 9.27 -27.46
C THR A 154 15.19 9.25 -26.24
N LYS A 155 16.51 9.36 -26.45
CA LYS A 155 17.49 9.46 -25.35
C LYS A 155 17.13 10.57 -24.36
N GLU A 156 16.66 11.70 -24.86
CA GLU A 156 16.21 12.84 -24.03
C GLU A 156 15.02 12.48 -23.15
N THR A 157 14.00 11.78 -23.68
CA THR A 157 12.84 11.36 -22.89
C THR A 157 13.22 10.33 -21.82
N ARG A 158 14.12 9.39 -22.12
CA ARG A 158 14.64 8.43 -21.12
C ARG A 158 15.42 9.14 -20.02
N GLN A 159 16.28 10.08 -20.37
CA GLN A 159 17.00 10.90 -19.38
C GLN A 159 16.05 11.70 -18.48
N LYS A 160 14.95 12.23 -19.01
CA LYS A 160 13.91 12.88 -18.20
C LYS A 160 13.25 11.89 -17.24
N MET A 161 12.92 10.67 -17.67
CA MET A 161 12.36 9.62 -16.81
C MET A 161 13.33 9.21 -15.70
N ILE A 162 14.62 9.03 -16.01
CA ILE A 162 15.65 8.70 -15.02
C ILE A 162 15.78 9.82 -13.96
N LYS A 163 15.81 11.08 -14.40
CA LYS A 163 15.79 12.25 -13.48
C LYS A 163 14.54 12.25 -12.59
N GLN A 164 13.39 11.89 -13.14
CA GLN A 164 12.14 11.78 -12.39
C GLN A 164 12.20 10.65 -11.34
N VAL A 165 12.74 9.48 -11.68
CA VAL A 165 12.95 8.36 -10.75
C VAL A 165 13.81 8.77 -9.55
N SER A 166 14.92 9.48 -9.81
CA SER A 166 15.80 10.02 -8.77
C SER A 166 15.09 11.07 -7.90
N THR A 167 14.31 11.95 -8.51
CA THR A 167 13.54 12.99 -7.81
C THR A 167 12.50 12.36 -6.87
N GLU A 168 11.73 11.38 -7.34
CA GLU A 168 10.75 10.65 -6.53
C GLU A 168 11.42 9.91 -5.35
N TYR A 169 12.58 9.29 -5.57
CA TYR A 169 13.35 8.64 -4.50
C TYR A 169 13.73 9.64 -3.39
N GLU A 170 14.31 10.78 -3.73
CA GLU A 170 14.71 11.78 -2.73
C GLU A 170 13.52 12.37 -1.98
N GLN A 171 12.37 12.56 -2.64
CA GLN A 171 11.14 12.98 -1.98
C GLN A 171 10.66 11.94 -0.95
N GLN A 172 10.60 10.66 -1.32
CA GLN A 172 10.14 9.60 -0.41
C GLN A 172 11.14 9.36 0.73
N LYS A 173 12.44 9.47 0.46
CA LYS A 173 13.50 9.42 1.48
C LYS A 173 13.37 10.56 2.49
N GLY A 174 13.01 11.76 2.04
CA GLY A 174 12.64 12.87 2.91
C GLY A 174 11.44 12.54 3.81
N LYS A 175 10.40 11.90 3.27
CA LYS A 175 9.24 11.44 4.06
C LYS A 175 9.62 10.36 5.06
N LEU A 176 10.45 9.39 4.69
CA LEU A 176 10.97 8.37 5.59
C LEU A 176 11.73 9.00 6.77
N ARG A 177 12.56 10.02 6.51
CA ARG A 177 13.25 10.78 7.55
C ARG A 177 12.28 11.47 8.51
N ASN A 178 11.18 12.02 8.00
CA ASN A 178 10.13 12.64 8.82
C ASN A 178 9.40 11.61 9.69
N VAL A 179 9.08 10.42 9.14
CA VAL A 179 8.49 9.31 9.90
C VAL A 179 9.42 8.87 11.02
N ARG A 180 10.72 8.65 10.73
CA ARG A 180 11.73 8.34 11.76
C ARG A 180 11.78 9.42 12.83
N LYS A 181 11.81 10.71 12.44
CA LYS A 181 11.83 11.84 13.38
C LYS A 181 10.62 11.80 14.32
N ARG A 182 9.42 11.57 13.81
CA ARG A 182 8.19 11.46 14.63
C ARG A 182 8.32 10.37 15.70
N TYR A 183 8.84 9.20 15.34
CA TYR A 183 9.02 8.10 16.29
C TYR A 183 10.18 8.35 17.27
N MET A 184 11.28 8.92 16.82
CA MET A 184 12.39 9.34 17.70
C MET A 184 11.95 10.41 18.71
N ASP A 185 11.10 11.35 18.31
CA ASP A 185 10.57 12.37 19.22
C ASP A 185 9.61 11.76 20.25
N LYS A 186 8.81 10.73 19.87
CA LYS A 186 8.03 9.94 20.85
C LYS A 186 8.93 9.25 21.88
N VAL A 187 10.04 8.65 21.45
CA VAL A 187 11.02 8.03 22.36
C VAL A 187 11.62 9.05 23.32
N LYS A 188 11.94 10.27 22.86
CA LYS A 188 12.43 11.35 23.73
C LYS A 188 11.41 11.78 24.79
N VAL A 189 10.12 11.76 24.46
CA VAL A 189 9.05 12.05 25.44
C VAL A 189 9.01 10.97 26.53
N ILE A 190 9.14 9.70 26.15
CA ILE A 190 9.19 8.56 27.09
C ILE A 190 10.44 8.67 27.98
N GLU A 191 11.59 9.03 27.41
CA GLU A 191 12.84 9.25 28.13
C GLU A 191 12.70 10.35 29.20
N LYS A 192 12.02 11.46 28.88
CA LYS A 192 11.73 12.54 29.84
C LYS A 192 10.74 12.14 30.93
N ALA A 193 9.79 11.27 30.60
CA ALA A 193 8.79 10.78 31.56
C ALA A 193 9.40 9.83 32.61
N LYS A 194 10.66 9.37 32.43
CA LYS A 194 11.36 8.39 33.29
C LYS A 194 10.55 7.12 33.56
N SER A 195 9.60 6.80 32.69
CA SER A 195 8.72 5.63 32.80
C SER A 195 9.40 4.33 32.38
N THR A 196 10.67 4.38 31.97
CA THR A 196 11.36 3.29 31.27
C THR A 196 12.87 3.34 31.54
N SER A 197 13.53 2.18 31.58
CA SER A 197 14.99 2.07 31.78
C SER A 197 15.78 2.66 30.61
N GLU A 198 16.98 3.19 30.87
CA GLU A 198 17.90 3.69 29.84
C GLU A 198 18.28 2.63 28.81
N ASP A 199 18.41 1.37 29.24
CA ASP A 199 18.77 0.26 28.36
C ASP A 199 17.66 -0.07 27.38
N ASP A 200 16.40 0.01 27.82
CA ASP A 200 15.24 -0.18 26.95
C ASP A 200 15.12 0.95 25.94
N ILE A 201 15.35 2.20 26.36
CA ILE A 201 15.39 3.36 25.46
C ILE A 201 16.46 3.19 24.37
N LYS A 202 17.65 2.71 24.74
CA LYS A 202 18.73 2.41 23.76
C LYS A 202 18.30 1.31 22.79
N ARG A 203 17.62 0.27 23.25
CA ARG A 203 17.08 -0.81 22.40
C ARG A 203 16.03 -0.27 21.43
N MET A 204 15.09 0.55 21.90
CA MET A 204 14.06 1.17 21.07
C MET A 204 14.66 2.04 19.95
N LYS A 205 15.65 2.89 20.28
CA LYS A 205 16.36 3.72 19.30
C LYS A 205 17.03 2.84 18.22
N LYS A 206 17.79 1.82 18.64
CA LYS A 206 18.43 0.85 17.72
C LYS A 206 17.43 0.13 16.82
N GLN A 207 16.28 -0.27 17.34
CA GLN A 207 15.25 -0.94 16.54
C GLN A 207 14.63 -0.01 15.49
N ILE A 208 14.31 1.24 15.85
CA ILE A 208 13.80 2.23 14.90
C ILE A 208 14.83 2.50 13.79
N ASP A 209 16.10 2.64 14.15
CA ASP A 209 17.18 2.83 13.18
C ASP A 209 17.32 1.60 12.27
N GLY A 210 17.32 0.39 12.83
CA GLY A 210 17.38 -0.85 12.04
C GLY A 210 16.22 -1.02 11.06
N ILE A 211 15.00 -0.67 11.46
CA ILE A 211 13.84 -0.66 10.54
C ILE A 211 14.05 0.39 9.44
N THR A 212 14.50 1.60 9.80
CA THR A 212 14.74 2.68 8.83
C THR A 212 15.80 2.27 7.80
N ASP A 213 16.89 1.65 8.24
CA ASP A 213 17.98 1.20 7.37
C ASP A 213 17.52 0.10 6.41
N ALA A 214 16.70 -0.84 6.89
CA ALA A 214 16.12 -1.89 6.06
C ALA A 214 15.23 -1.30 4.94
N VAL A 215 14.31 -0.39 5.28
CA VAL A 215 13.43 0.26 4.30
C VAL A 215 14.22 1.16 3.34
N THR A 216 15.27 1.83 3.82
CA THR A 216 16.14 2.65 2.97
C THR A 216 16.86 1.80 1.92
N LYS A 217 17.36 0.61 2.31
CA LYS A 217 17.98 -0.34 1.37
C LYS A 217 16.99 -0.83 0.32
N GLU A 218 15.79 -1.20 0.74
CA GLU A 218 14.71 -1.62 -0.17
C GLU A 218 14.37 -0.52 -1.18
N MET A 219 14.21 0.72 -0.73
CA MET A 219 13.97 1.87 -1.62
C MET A 219 15.12 2.09 -2.61
N MET A 220 16.38 1.94 -2.16
CA MET A 220 17.54 2.06 -3.03
C MET A 220 17.59 0.95 -4.09
N GLU A 221 17.24 -0.28 -3.72
CA GLU A 221 17.14 -1.39 -4.67
C GLU A 221 16.04 -1.16 -5.71
N MET A 222 14.87 -0.66 -5.30
CA MET A 222 13.78 -0.30 -6.20
C MET A 222 14.21 0.78 -7.20
N MET A 223 14.90 1.83 -6.73
CA MET A 223 15.44 2.89 -7.59
C MET A 223 16.40 2.32 -8.64
N LYS A 224 17.41 1.55 -8.21
CA LYS A 224 18.41 0.94 -9.12
C LYS A 224 17.78 -0.01 -10.14
N LYS A 225 16.79 -0.81 -9.71
CA LYS A 225 16.05 -1.69 -10.63
C LYS A 225 15.33 -0.87 -11.70
N LYS A 226 14.71 0.25 -11.30
CA LYS A 226 13.96 1.10 -12.23
C LYS A 226 14.86 1.89 -13.18
N GLU A 227 15.99 2.41 -12.70
CA GLU A 227 16.99 3.07 -13.56
C GLU A 227 17.50 2.12 -14.65
N LYS A 228 17.87 0.89 -14.28
CA LYS A 228 18.30 -0.13 -15.24
C LYS A 228 17.24 -0.48 -16.27
N GLU A 229 15.96 -0.53 -15.88
CA GLU A 229 14.84 -0.77 -16.80
C GLU A 229 14.72 0.32 -17.87
N LEU A 230 15.01 1.57 -17.51
CA LEU A 230 14.89 2.76 -18.37
C LEU A 230 16.14 3.01 -19.24
N GLU A 231 17.29 2.46 -18.87
CA GLU A 231 18.55 2.57 -19.63
C GLU A 231 18.61 1.63 -20.84
N ILE A 232 17.81 0.55 -20.85
CA ILE A 232 17.67 -0.43 -21.96
C ILE A 232 16.80 0.15 -23.08
#